data_AF-A0A522FMA0-F1
#
_entry.id   AF-A0A522FMA0-F1
#
_cell.length_a   1.000
_cell.length_b   1.000
_cell.length_c   1.000
_cell.angle_alpha   90.00
_cell.angle_beta   90.00
_cell.angle_gamma   90.00
#
_symmetry.space_group_name_H-M   'P 1'
#
loop_
_entity.id
_entity.type
_entity.pdbx_description
1 polymer ?
#
loop_
_entity_poly.entity_id
_entity_poly.type
_entity_poly.pdbx_seq_one_letter_code
_entity_poly.pdbx_strand_id
1 'polypeptide(L)'
;MNENIKELEIYASLEKYVNELHSDYEVWYAKSVRKIYWIWYIMQILTAATGFVFAIVSSIAVALGNEVIKNYHLTIYLVILPAFSSASANIIIRFRIYDLWMIREQGRIEFQNLHNEGKALMLSAKSETELQNVYQQLVKRTKEIEDDQQVRFFSISKVDLKQLNSNVDSAKSSV
;
A
#
# COMPACT_ATOMS: atom_id res chain seq x y z
N MET A 1 15.14 -13.05 -46.94
CA MET A 1 13.89 -12.27 -46.80
C MET A 1 13.06 -12.70 -45.58
N ASN A 2 13.05 -13.98 -45.20
CA ASN A 2 12.29 -14.46 -44.03
C ASN A 2 12.90 -14.06 -42.66
N GLU A 3 14.23 -13.94 -42.55
CA GLU A 3 14.90 -13.63 -41.28
C GLU A 3 14.58 -12.21 -40.77
N ASN A 4 14.63 -11.20 -41.64
CA ASN A 4 14.29 -9.82 -41.27
C ASN A 4 12.84 -9.68 -40.78
N ILE A 5 11.91 -10.48 -41.31
CA ILE A 5 10.50 -10.46 -40.87
C ILE A 5 10.39 -10.98 -39.43
N LYS A 6 11.05 -12.10 -39.14
CA LYS A 6 11.05 -12.72 -37.82
C LYS A 6 11.69 -11.82 -36.75
N GLU A 7 12.78 -11.16 -37.09
CA GLU A 7 13.45 -10.21 -36.19
C GLU A 7 12.53 -9.02 -35.85
N LEU A 8 11.83 -8.48 -36.85
CA LEU A 8 10.84 -7.41 -36.66
C LEU A 8 9.66 -7.84 -35.77
N GLU A 9 9.16 -9.06 -35.93
CA GLU A 9 8.08 -9.60 -35.10
C GLU A 9 8.50 -9.73 -33.63
N ILE A 10 9.73 -10.18 -33.37
CA ILE A 10 10.28 -10.31 -32.02
C ILE A 10 10.49 -8.93 -31.40
N TYR A 11 11.04 -7.98 -32.16
CA TYR A 11 11.21 -6.61 -31.71
C TYR A 11 9.86 -5.98 -31.32
N ALA A 12 8.84 -6.11 -32.19
CA ALA A 12 7.50 -5.58 -31.93
C ALA A 12 6.85 -6.21 -30.69
N SER A 13 7.07 -7.51 -30.47
CA SER A 13 6.58 -8.22 -29.28
C SER A 13 7.27 -7.75 -28.00
N LEU A 14 8.58 -7.54 -28.05
CA LEU A 14 9.35 -7.00 -26.93
C LEU A 14 8.95 -5.55 -26.63
N GLU A 15 8.83 -4.70 -27.65
CA GLU A 15 8.40 -3.31 -27.51
C GLU A 15 7.01 -3.23 -26.87
N LYS A 16 6.07 -4.06 -27.34
CA LYS A 16 4.73 -4.17 -26.75
C LYS A 16 4.83 -4.53 -25.26
N TYR A 17 5.61 -5.54 -24.90
CA TYR A 17 5.76 -5.96 -23.51
C TYR A 17 6.41 -4.86 -22.64
N VAL A 18 7.43 -4.19 -23.15
CA VAL A 18 8.07 -3.06 -22.46
C VAL A 18 7.03 -1.95 -22.22
N ASN A 19 6.17 -1.64 -23.19
CA ASN A 19 5.10 -0.66 -23.01
C ASN A 19 4.04 -1.12 -22.00
N GLU A 20 3.70 -2.42 -21.96
CA GLU A 20 2.79 -2.99 -20.94
C GLU A 20 3.35 -2.83 -19.51
N LEU A 21 4.66 -2.95 -19.30
CA LEU A 21 5.28 -2.68 -17.98
C LEU A 21 4.94 -1.28 -17.45
N HIS A 22 4.86 -0.29 -18.35
CA HIS A 22 4.46 1.06 -17.97
C HIS A 22 2.94 1.21 -17.85
N SER A 23 2.19 0.88 -18.92
CA SER A 23 0.76 1.17 -19.01
C SER A 23 -0.09 0.34 -18.04
N ASP A 24 0.31 -0.92 -17.83
CA ASP A 24 -0.53 -1.88 -17.13
C ASP A 24 -0.03 -2.08 -15.71
N TYR A 25 1.28 -2.18 -15.49
CA TYR A 25 1.85 -2.37 -14.16
C TYR A 25 2.12 -1.04 -13.45
N GLU A 26 3.05 -0.21 -13.94
CA GLU A 26 3.45 1.02 -13.24
C GLU A 26 2.25 1.96 -12.96
N VAL A 27 1.42 2.21 -13.98
CA VAL A 27 0.24 3.08 -13.85
C VAL A 27 -0.80 2.48 -12.88
N TRP A 28 -0.98 1.15 -12.87
CA TRP A 28 -1.86 0.50 -11.92
C TRP A 28 -1.35 0.65 -10.48
N TYR A 29 -0.05 0.44 -10.26
CA TYR A 29 0.58 0.67 -8.96
C TYR A 29 0.44 2.13 -8.54
N ALA A 30 0.67 3.10 -9.43
CA ALA A 30 0.49 4.53 -9.13
C ALA A 30 -0.94 4.87 -8.70
N LYS A 31 -1.95 4.32 -9.38
CA LYS A 31 -3.36 4.47 -9.01
C LYS A 31 -3.65 3.84 -7.64
N SER A 32 -3.08 2.66 -7.37
CA SER A 32 -3.23 1.95 -6.09
C SER A 32 -2.61 2.72 -4.92
N VAL A 33 -1.36 3.18 -5.08
CA VAL A 33 -0.64 4.03 -4.12
C VAL A 33 -1.47 5.26 -3.76
N ARG A 34 -2.00 5.96 -4.77
CA ARG A 34 -2.84 7.16 -4.54
C ARG A 34 -4.09 6.84 -3.72
N LYS A 35 -4.77 5.73 -4.01
CA LYS A 35 -5.96 5.30 -3.25
C LYS A 35 -5.61 5.01 -1.78
N ILE A 36 -4.56 4.23 -1.53
CA ILE A 36 -4.14 3.86 -0.17
C ILE A 36 -3.72 5.11 0.61
N TYR A 37 -2.96 6.01 -0.02
CA TYR A 37 -2.57 7.29 0.58
C TYR A 37 -3.79 8.12 1.02
N TRP A 38 -4.80 8.26 0.15
CA TRP A 38 -6.02 8.99 0.51
C TRP A 38 -6.78 8.34 1.66
N ILE A 39 -6.89 7.01 1.68
CA ILE A 39 -7.53 6.29 2.78
C ILE A 39 -6.78 6.55 4.10
N TRP A 40 -5.46 6.43 4.08
CA TRP A 40 -4.62 6.72 5.26
C TRP A 40 -4.81 8.16 5.74
N TYR A 41 -4.74 9.13 4.83
CA TYR A 41 -4.88 10.54 5.15
C TYR A 41 -6.26 10.90 5.72
N ILE A 42 -7.34 10.38 5.13
CA ILE A 42 -8.71 10.58 5.62
C ILE A 42 -8.86 9.99 7.03
N MET A 43 -8.34 8.78 7.28
CA MET A 43 -8.42 8.16 8.60
C MET A 43 -7.65 8.94 9.66
N GLN A 44 -6.50 9.50 9.31
CA GLN A 44 -5.73 10.39 10.21
C GLN A 44 -6.50 11.66 10.55
N ILE A 45 -7.06 12.34 9.54
CA ILE A 45 -7.91 13.52 9.75
C ILE A 45 -9.10 13.18 10.63
N LEU A 46 -9.81 12.09 10.34
CA LEU A 46 -10.97 11.67 11.13
C LEU A 46 -10.60 11.46 12.59
N THR A 47 -9.51 10.73 12.85
CA THR A 47 -9.03 10.46 14.22
C THR A 47 -8.69 11.76 14.96
N ALA A 48 -7.98 12.68 14.31
CA ALA A 48 -7.62 13.97 14.92
C ALA A 48 -8.85 14.87 15.14
N ALA A 49 -9.74 14.94 14.15
CA ALA A 49 -10.96 15.73 14.21
C ALA A 49 -11.91 15.23 15.30
N THR A 50 -12.09 13.91 15.45
CA THR A 50 -12.94 13.34 16.50
C THR A 50 -12.39 13.63 17.89
N GLY A 51 -11.07 13.55 18.08
CA GLY A 51 -10.42 13.91 19.35
C GLY A 51 -10.61 15.39 19.69
N PHE A 52 -10.46 16.27 18.70
CA PHE A 52 -10.67 17.71 18.87
C PHE A 52 -12.13 18.06 19.18
N VAL A 53 -13.08 17.53 18.41
CA VAL A 53 -14.52 17.75 18.65
C VAL A 53 -14.93 17.20 20.01
N PHE A 54 -14.43 16.03 20.40
CA PHE A 54 -14.68 15.47 21.73
C PHE A 54 -14.19 16.38 22.85
N ALA A 55 -13.00 16.99 22.71
CA ALA A 55 -12.49 17.95 23.70
C ALA A 55 -13.39 19.18 23.84
N ILE A 56 -13.90 19.73 22.73
CA ILE A 56 -14.85 20.85 22.74
C ILE A 56 -16.16 20.44 23.43
N VAL A 57 -16.76 19.32 23.02
CA VAL A 57 -18.03 18.83 23.59
C VAL A 57 -17.88 18.55 25.08
N SER A 58 -16.75 17.98 25.50
CA SER A 58 -16.44 17.73 26.91
C SER A 58 -16.29 19.03 27.70
N SER A 59 -15.65 20.07 27.14
CA SER A 59 -15.54 21.37 27.80
C SER A 59 -16.90 22.06 27.97
N ILE A 60 -17.77 22.01 26.95
CA ILE A 60 -19.15 22.49 27.04
C ILE A 60 -19.93 21.69 28.08
N ALA A 61 -19.75 20.37 28.12
CA ALA A 61 -20.41 19.52 29.09
C ALA A 61 -20.05 19.92 30.53
N VAL A 62 -18.77 20.16 30.81
CA VAL A 62 -18.32 20.64 32.12
C VAL A 62 -18.95 21.99 32.47
N ALA A 63 -19.06 22.92 31.52
CA ALA A 63 -19.68 24.23 31.75
C ALA A 63 -21.19 24.16 32.05
N LEU A 64 -21.91 23.19 31.45
CA LEU A 64 -23.35 22.99 31.65
C LEU A 64 -23.71 22.17 32.90
N GLY A 65 -22.74 21.45 33.48
CA GLY A 65 -22.94 20.64 34.69
C GLY A 65 -24.06 19.60 34.55
N ASN A 66 -25.05 19.64 35.44
CA ASN A 66 -26.13 18.65 35.48
C ASN A 66 -27.11 18.75 34.30
N GLU A 67 -27.10 19.83 33.53
CA GLU A 67 -27.97 19.97 32.34
C GLU A 67 -27.52 19.10 31.18
N VAL A 68 -26.27 18.62 31.19
CA VAL A 68 -25.75 17.69 30.18
C VAL A 68 -26.54 16.39 30.13
N ILE A 69 -26.85 15.82 31.29
CA ILE A 69 -27.58 14.55 31.39
C ILE A 69 -29.01 14.71 30.86
N LYS A 70 -29.58 15.92 30.96
CA LYS A 70 -30.90 16.24 30.40
C LYS A 70 -30.85 16.40 28.88
N ASN A 71 -29.69 16.74 28.31
CA ASN A 71 -29.51 16.85 26.86
C ASN A 71 -29.00 15.52 26.27
N TYR A 72 -29.95 14.71 25.80
CA TYR A 72 -29.69 13.40 25.20
C TYR A 72 -28.68 13.47 24.04
N HIS A 73 -28.72 14.50 23.19
CA HIS A 73 -27.80 14.63 22.07
C HIS A 73 -26.34 14.79 22.52
N LEU A 74 -26.11 15.60 23.56
CA LEU A 74 -24.76 15.86 24.08
C LEU A 74 -24.17 14.58 24.70
N THR A 75 -25.00 13.84 25.43
CA THR A 75 -24.64 12.53 25.99
C THR A 75 -24.27 11.51 24.91
N ILE A 76 -25.03 11.45 23.79
CA ILE A 76 -24.70 10.58 22.66
C ILE A 76 -23.33 10.95 22.06
N TYR A 77 -23.08 12.24 21.81
CA TYR A 77 -21.81 12.67 21.20
C TYR A 77 -20.60 12.30 22.08
N LEU A 78 -20.72 12.43 23.40
CA LEU A 78 -19.67 12.04 24.35
C LEU A 78 -19.34 10.54 24.32
N VAL A 79 -20.29 9.69 23.90
CA VAL A 79 -20.07 8.24 23.77
C VAL A 79 -19.60 7.86 22.37
N ILE A 80 -20.23 8.41 21.34
CA ILE A 80 -19.96 8.02 19.94
C ILE A 80 -18.61 8.56 19.45
N LEU A 81 -18.24 9.80 19.80
CA LEU A 81 -17.00 10.40 19.28
C LEU A 81 -15.74 9.62 19.72
N PRO A 82 -15.56 9.24 21.00
CA PRO A 82 -14.44 8.40 21.41
C PRO A 82 -14.48 7.01 20.78
N ALA A 83 -15.67 6.42 20.64
CA ALA A 83 -15.82 5.11 20.00
C ALA A 83 -15.38 5.15 18.52
N PHE A 84 -15.78 6.19 17.80
CA PHE A 84 -15.38 6.40 16.40
C PHE A 84 -13.88 6.69 16.28
N SER A 85 -13.34 7.56 17.14
CA SER A 85 -11.90 7.85 17.20
C SER A 85 -11.08 6.59 17.47
N SER A 86 -11.51 5.77 18.43
CA SER A 86 -10.86 4.51 18.77
C SER A 86 -10.95 3.49 17.62
N ALA A 87 -12.11 3.39 16.97
CA ALA A 87 -12.30 2.52 15.82
C ALA A 87 -11.38 2.92 14.65
N SER A 88 -11.33 4.20 14.28
CA SER A 88 -10.45 4.72 13.22
C SER A 88 -8.97 4.47 13.55
N ALA A 89 -8.54 4.77 14.78
CA ALA A 89 -7.17 4.49 15.22
C ALA A 89 -6.83 2.99 15.13
N ASN A 90 -7.74 2.12 15.58
CA ASN A 90 -7.57 0.67 15.48
C ASN A 90 -7.51 0.19 14.04
N ILE A 91 -8.29 0.77 13.12
CA ILE A 91 -8.24 0.45 11.69
C ILE A 91 -6.86 0.83 11.12
N ILE A 92 -6.35 2.03 11.41
CA ILE A 92 -5.03 2.47 10.93
C ILE A 92 -3.93 1.51 11.40
N ILE A 93 -3.96 1.15 12.69
CA ILE A 93 -2.95 0.27 13.30
C ILE A 93 -3.06 -1.16 12.77
N ARG A 94 -4.26 -1.76 12.80
CA ARG A 94 -4.45 -3.17 12.42
C ARG A 94 -4.21 -3.42 10.94
N PHE A 95 -4.67 -2.52 10.07
CA PHE A 95 -4.48 -2.69 8.64
C PHE A 95 -3.12 -2.20 8.15
N ARG A 96 -2.32 -1.57 9.03
CA ARG A 96 -0.97 -1.07 8.72
C ARG A 96 -0.95 -0.33 7.38
N ILE A 97 -1.93 0.57 7.19
CA ILE A 97 -2.23 1.20 5.89
C ILE A 97 -0.98 1.91 5.33
N TYR A 98 -0.14 2.46 6.20
CA TYR A 98 1.14 3.06 5.83
C TYR A 98 2.11 2.04 5.21
N ASP A 99 2.24 0.84 5.79
CA ASP A 99 3.13 -0.19 5.26
C ASP A 99 2.63 -0.73 3.92
N LEU A 100 1.31 -0.86 3.77
CA LEU A 100 0.68 -1.20 2.49
C LEU A 100 0.97 -0.14 1.43
N TRP A 101 0.90 1.15 1.79
CA TRP A 101 1.25 2.24 0.90
C TRP A 101 2.72 2.15 0.47
N MET A 102 3.65 1.95 1.41
CA MET A 102 5.08 1.81 1.13
C MET A 102 5.38 0.62 0.21
N ILE A 103 4.77 -0.53 0.44
CA ILE A 103 4.97 -1.72 -0.40
C ILE A 103 4.50 -1.45 -1.84
N ARG A 104 3.34 -0.79 -2.01
CA ARG A 104 2.85 -0.44 -3.35
C ARG A 104 3.71 0.61 -4.03
N GLU A 105 4.25 1.58 -3.30
CA GLU A 105 5.13 2.59 -3.87
C GLU A 105 6.47 1.98 -4.29
N GLN A 106 7.01 1.05 -3.50
CA GLN A 106 8.18 0.25 -3.87
C GLN A 106 7.92 -0.51 -5.18
N GLY A 107 6.78 -1.19 -5.31
CA GLY A 107 6.42 -1.91 -6.53
C GLY A 107 6.34 -0.98 -7.75
N ARG A 108 5.74 0.21 -7.59
CA ARG A 108 5.70 1.25 -8.64
C ARG A 108 7.10 1.62 -9.12
N ILE A 109 8.02 1.89 -8.19
CA ILE A 109 9.40 2.25 -8.49
C ILE A 109 10.13 1.10 -9.20
N GLU A 110 9.93 -0.13 -8.75
CA GLU A 110 10.55 -1.32 -9.35
C GLU A 110 10.08 -1.55 -10.80
N PHE A 111 8.78 -1.39 -11.09
CA PHE A 111 8.25 -1.46 -12.46
C PHE A 111 8.71 -0.30 -13.35
N GLN A 112 8.79 0.92 -12.80
CA GLN A 112 9.34 2.06 -13.53
C GLN A 112 10.80 1.81 -13.94
N ASN A 113 11.61 1.27 -13.02
CA ASN A 113 12.99 0.91 -13.29
C ASN A 113 13.08 -0.22 -14.32
N LEU A 114 12.24 -1.24 -14.22
CA LEU A 114 12.21 -2.37 -15.16
C LEU A 114 11.82 -1.93 -16.58
N HIS A 115 10.87 -1.00 -16.71
CA HIS A 115 10.52 -0.40 -18.01
C HIS A 115 11.70 0.38 -18.61
N ASN A 116 12.40 1.19 -17.81
CA ASN A 116 13.58 1.94 -18.26
C ASN A 116 14.72 0.99 -18.66
N GLU A 117 14.97 -0.06 -17.88
CA GLU A 117 15.94 -1.12 -18.18
C GLU A 117 15.57 -1.83 -19.49
N GLY A 118 14.30 -2.21 -19.66
CA GLY A 118 13.81 -2.85 -20.87
C GLY A 118 14.02 -2.01 -22.13
N LYS A 119 13.76 -0.69 -22.07
CA LYS A 119 14.06 0.23 -23.18
C LYS A 119 15.56 0.30 -23.47
N ALA A 120 16.40 0.40 -22.44
CA ALA A 120 17.84 0.46 -22.62
C ALA A 120 18.40 -0.84 -23.25
N LEU A 121 17.96 -2.00 -22.75
CA LEU A 121 18.36 -3.30 -23.26
C LEU A 121 17.91 -3.52 -24.70
N MET A 122 16.66 -3.17 -25.02
CA MET A 122 16.11 -3.26 -26.38
C MET A 122 16.89 -2.40 -27.39
N LEU A 123 17.34 -1.21 -27.00
CA LEU A 123 18.18 -0.35 -27.85
C LEU A 123 19.62 -0.89 -28.01
N SER A 124 20.10 -1.67 -27.05
CA SER A 124 21.47 -2.22 -27.06
C SER A 124 21.60 -3.57 -27.78
N ALA A 125 20.49 -4.29 -27.92
CA ALA A 125 20.44 -5.60 -28.57
C ALA A 125 20.67 -5.46 -30.09
N LYS A 126 21.55 -6.31 -30.62
CA LYS A 126 21.98 -6.33 -32.03
C LYS A 126 21.59 -7.61 -32.76
N SER A 127 20.97 -8.57 -32.06
CA SER A 127 20.59 -9.85 -32.64
C SER A 127 19.25 -10.34 -32.11
N GLU A 128 18.61 -11.21 -32.89
CA GLU A 128 17.36 -11.88 -32.52
C GLU A 128 17.47 -12.59 -31.16
N THR A 129 18.57 -13.32 -30.95
CA THR A 129 18.84 -14.06 -29.72
C THR A 129 18.94 -13.14 -28.51
N GLU A 130 19.58 -11.97 -28.65
CA GLU A 130 19.67 -10.98 -27.59
C GLU A 130 18.29 -10.41 -27.26
N LEU A 131 17.47 -10.08 -28.26
CA LEU A 131 16.10 -9.60 -28.05
C LEU A 131 15.23 -10.62 -27.29
N GLN A 132 15.33 -11.91 -27.65
CA GLN A 132 14.63 -12.99 -26.94
C GLN A 132 15.11 -13.12 -25.49
N ASN A 133 16.42 -13.04 -25.26
CA ASN A 133 16.98 -13.09 -23.90
C ASN A 133 16.51 -11.92 -23.04
N VAL A 134 16.46 -10.71 -23.61
CA VAL A 134 15.91 -9.53 -22.93
C VAL A 134 14.45 -9.75 -22.56
N TYR A 135 13.62 -10.25 -23.49
CA TYR A 135 12.22 -10.56 -23.20
C TYR A 135 12.08 -11.54 -22.02
N GLN A 136 12.82 -12.67 -22.06
CA GLN A 136 12.78 -13.67 -20.99
C GLN A 136 13.25 -13.10 -19.64
N GLN A 137 14.29 -12.25 -19.65
CA GLN A 137 14.77 -11.56 -18.47
C GLN A 137 13.70 -10.65 -17.88
N LEU A 138 13.04 -9.82 -18.70
CA LEU A 138 11.99 -8.90 -18.23
C LEU A 138 10.78 -9.66 -17.66
N VAL A 139 10.35 -10.75 -18.32
CA VAL A 139 9.27 -11.62 -17.82
C VAL A 139 9.64 -12.22 -16.47
N LYS A 140 10.86 -12.74 -16.33
CA LYS A 140 11.35 -13.29 -15.06
C LYS A 140 11.36 -12.23 -13.96
N ARG A 141 11.91 -11.04 -14.23
CA ARG A 141 11.98 -9.93 -13.27
C ARG A 141 10.59 -9.43 -12.87
N THR A 142 9.64 -9.40 -13.81
CA THR A 142 8.23 -9.08 -13.54
C THR A 142 7.65 -10.04 -12.51
N LYS A 143 7.86 -11.34 -12.69
CA LYS A 143 7.43 -12.36 -11.74
C LYS A 143 8.09 -12.20 -10.38
N GLU A 144 9.40 -11.96 -10.35
CA GLU A 144 10.13 -11.74 -9.09
C GLU A 144 9.59 -10.54 -8.29
N ILE A 145 9.26 -9.44 -8.96
CA ILE A 145 8.65 -8.26 -8.34
C ILE A 145 7.28 -8.62 -7.75
N GLU A 146 6.41 -9.29 -8.51
CA GLU A 146 5.08 -9.67 -8.03
C GLU A 146 5.14 -10.69 -6.86
N ASP A 147 6.04 -11.67 -6.94
CA ASP A 147 6.26 -12.64 -5.85
C ASP A 147 6.77 -11.92 -4.58
N ASP A 148 7.71 -10.97 -4.70
CA ASP A 148 8.19 -10.17 -3.57
C ASP A 148 7.08 -9.27 -2.99
N GLN A 149 6.29 -8.62 -3.84
CA GLN A 149 5.12 -7.84 -3.42
C GLN A 149 4.13 -8.70 -2.63
N GLN A 150 3.86 -9.92 -3.09
CA GLN A 150 3.00 -10.86 -2.40
C GLN A 150 3.58 -11.26 -1.03
N VAL A 151 4.86 -11.62 -0.98
CA VAL A 151 5.54 -12.00 0.27
C VAL A 151 5.52 -10.85 1.27
N ARG A 152 5.84 -9.62 0.83
CA ARG A 152 5.80 -8.42 1.68
C ARG A 152 4.39 -8.12 2.16
N PHE A 153 3.37 -8.24 1.31
CA PHE A 153 1.98 -8.05 1.70
C PHE A 153 1.57 -8.99 2.84
N PHE A 154 1.91 -10.28 2.75
CA PHE A 154 1.57 -11.25 3.80
C PHE A 154 2.51 -11.20 5.02
N SER A 155 3.74 -10.67 4.88
CA SER A 155 4.67 -10.55 6.00
C SER A 155 4.28 -9.43 6.97
N ILE A 156 3.57 -8.40 6.51
CA ILE A 156 2.96 -7.36 7.36
C ILE A 156 2.15 -7.99 8.50
N SER A 157 1.42 -9.07 8.23
CA SER A 157 0.56 -9.75 9.20
C SER A 157 1.33 -10.67 10.17
N LYS A 158 2.54 -11.13 9.82
CA LYS A 158 3.30 -12.11 10.62
C LYS A 158 4.12 -11.47 11.74
N VAL A 159 4.50 -10.20 11.60
CA VAL A 159 5.28 -9.48 12.63
C VAL A 159 4.52 -9.38 13.95
N ASP A 160 3.19 -9.20 13.90
CA ASP A 160 2.34 -9.10 15.09
C ASP A 160 2.26 -10.40 15.89
N LEU A 161 2.23 -11.57 15.22
CA LEU A 161 2.17 -12.86 15.92
C LEU A 161 3.45 -13.15 16.72
N LYS A 162 4.61 -12.76 16.19
CA LYS A 162 5.88 -12.95 16.91
C LYS A 162 6.00 -12.03 18.12
N GLN A 163 5.62 -10.75 17.99
CA GLN A 163 5.68 -9.79 19.10
C GLN A 163 4.62 -10.09 20.19
N LEU A 164 3.42 -10.53 19.80
CA LEU A 164 2.41 -10.97 20.75
C LEU A 164 2.86 -12.21 21.54
N ASN A 165 3.43 -13.22 20.87
CA ASN A 165 3.93 -14.42 21.54
C ASN A 165 5.10 -14.11 22.48
N SER A 166 6.06 -13.26 22.07
CA SER A 166 7.17 -12.88 22.95
C SER A 166 6.74 -12.10 24.19
N ASN A 167 5.65 -11.32 24.10
CA ASN A 167 5.11 -10.57 25.23
C ASN A 167 4.27 -11.45 26.18
N VAL A 168 3.61 -12.49 25.66
CA VAL A 168 2.90 -13.48 26.48
C VAL A 168 3.88 -14.37 27.24
N ASP A 169 4.99 -14.75 26.60
CA ASP A 169 6.00 -15.60 27.21
C ASP A 169 6.77 -14.87 28.33
N SER A 170 7.05 -13.57 28.16
CA SER A 170 7.68 -12.74 29.20
C SER A 170 6.75 -12.43 30.39
N ALA A 171 5.44 -12.33 30.16
CA ALA A 171 4.44 -12.20 31.22
C ALA A 171 4.26 -13.49 32.03
N LYS A 172 4.45 -14.66 31.42
CA LYS A 172 4.41 -15.96 32.12
C LYS A 172 5.67 -16.25 32.94
N SER A 173 6.83 -15.70 32.58
CA SER A 173 8.08 -15.89 33.33
C SER A 173 8.22 -14.97 34.56
N SER A 174 7.29 -14.04 34.76
CA SER A 174 7.30 -13.05 35.84
C SER A 174 6.26 -13.32 36.94
N VAL A 175 5.59 -14.48 36.88
CA VAL A 175 4.69 -15.04 37.91
C VAL A 175 5.31 -16.31 38.47
#